data_AF-A0A430QLA7-F1
#
_entry.id   AF-A0A430QLA7-F1
#
_cell.length_a   1.000
_cell.length_b   1.000
_cell.length_c   1.000
_cell.angle_alpha   90.00
_cell.angle_beta   90.00
_cell.angle_gamma   90.00
#
_symmetry.space_group_name_H-M   'P 1'
#
loop_
_entity.id
_entity.type
_entity.pdbx_description
1 polymer ?
#
loop_
_entity_poly.entity_id
_entity_poly.type
_entity_poly.pdbx_seq_one_letter_code
_entity_poly.pdbx_strand_id
1 'polypeptide(L)'
;MILSIEKKEYENGRKFLAQIMGYDPVHFTPEQVNEAIEYLLPSSLYAKRARPVFKEPHLVFPPQKQLQCDVNGRPLNSYFYTTHQNFHKIMNEAIYKLEEIKLHSDQSYFNRTTVKPTLKEVHYATSSDFMTKINLIKMINETISDAQYKQWLVLMKRLSEHPLSYLVEEFIQNYKAQICGPTSEIKLPEPFMDSVTNRKCVQAFGQKKNSLAEVTLYMPGTGDFTVNGARLLEIFPELGNREQIVFPLQQTSKFLNILLWIAFLKIQVLYNRII
;
A
#
# COMPACT_ATOMS: atom_id res chain seq x y z
N MET A 1 -28.87 8.41 -19.23
CA MET A 1 -30.00 9.25 -18.76
C MET A 1 -30.07 9.31 -17.24
N ILE A 2 -30.03 8.17 -16.53
CA ILE A 2 -30.01 8.15 -15.05
C ILE A 2 -28.74 8.82 -14.50
N LEU A 3 -27.55 8.40 -14.94
CA LEU A 3 -26.28 8.93 -14.41
C LEU A 3 -26.10 10.46 -14.60
N SER A 4 -26.65 11.01 -15.69
CA SER A 4 -26.61 12.45 -15.95
C SER A 4 -27.52 13.25 -15.02
N ILE A 5 -28.65 12.66 -14.61
CA ILE A 5 -29.57 13.27 -13.64
C ILE A 5 -28.90 13.27 -12.25
N GLU A 6 -28.39 12.13 -11.82
CA GLU A 6 -27.64 11.97 -10.56
C GLU A 6 -26.45 12.93 -10.47
N LYS A 7 -25.75 13.16 -11.58
CA LYS A 7 -24.63 14.11 -11.61
C LYS A 7 -25.10 15.55 -11.34
N LYS A 8 -26.22 15.94 -11.96
CA LYS A 8 -26.82 17.26 -11.74
C LYS A 8 -27.32 17.42 -10.30
N GLU A 9 -27.94 16.39 -9.74
CA GLU A 9 -28.39 16.36 -8.35
C GLU A 9 -27.22 16.43 -7.37
N TYR A 10 -26.13 15.70 -7.64
CA TYR A 10 -24.90 15.78 -6.86
C TYR A 10 -24.30 17.20 -6.90
N GLU A 11 -24.21 17.84 -8.07
CA GLU A 11 -23.68 19.20 -8.19
C GLU A 11 -24.55 20.22 -7.42
N ASN A 12 -25.87 20.10 -7.50
CA ASN A 12 -26.80 20.93 -6.75
C ASN A 12 -26.67 20.69 -5.24
N GLY A 13 -26.65 19.43 -4.82
CA GLY A 13 -26.47 19.03 -3.42
C GLY A 13 -25.14 19.47 -2.85
N ARG A 14 -24.06 19.44 -3.66
CA ARG A 14 -22.73 19.92 -3.28
C ARG A 14 -22.74 21.42 -2.99
N LYS A 15 -23.38 22.22 -3.85
CA LYS A 15 -23.50 23.68 -3.64
C LYS A 15 -24.34 23.99 -2.39
N PHE A 16 -25.41 23.23 -2.18
CA PHE A 16 -26.26 23.38 -1.00
C PHE A 16 -25.53 23.01 0.31
N LEU A 17 -24.76 21.92 0.28
CA LEU A 17 -23.93 21.50 1.41
C LEU A 17 -22.88 22.56 1.77
N ALA A 18 -22.22 23.13 0.75
CA ALA A 18 -21.30 24.25 0.96
C ALA A 18 -21.98 25.44 1.64
N GLN A 19 -23.20 25.79 1.21
CA GLN A 19 -23.98 26.87 1.81
C GLN A 19 -24.34 26.61 3.28
N ILE A 20 -24.72 25.37 3.64
CA ILE A 20 -25.02 24.99 5.04
C ILE A 20 -23.78 25.14 5.92
N MET A 21 -22.63 24.71 5.42
CA MET A 21 -21.37 24.75 6.17
C MET A 21 -20.67 26.12 6.13
N GLY A 22 -21.17 27.06 5.33
CA GLY A 22 -20.56 28.38 5.15
C GLY A 22 -19.27 28.39 4.31
N TYR A 23 -19.05 27.36 3.48
CA TYR A 23 -17.92 27.32 2.53
C TYR A 23 -18.28 27.96 1.19
N ASP A 24 -17.26 28.37 0.43
CA ASP A 24 -17.43 28.84 -0.95
C ASP A 24 -17.83 27.66 -1.88
N PRO A 25 -18.98 27.72 -2.59
CA PRO A 25 -19.45 26.65 -3.46
C PRO A 25 -18.51 26.27 -4.62
N VAL A 26 -17.62 27.19 -5.02
CA VAL A 26 -16.69 26.97 -6.15
C VAL A 26 -15.48 26.14 -5.74
N HIS A 27 -14.92 26.42 -4.56
CA HIS A 27 -13.67 25.82 -4.07
C HIS A 27 -13.88 24.66 -3.09
N PHE A 28 -15.05 24.05 -3.10
CA PHE A 28 -15.40 23.00 -2.15
C PHE A 28 -14.76 21.65 -2.53
N THR A 29 -13.80 21.19 -1.72
CA THR A 29 -13.02 19.98 -1.99
C THR A 29 -13.74 18.70 -1.52
N PRO A 30 -13.43 17.52 -2.11
CA PRO A 30 -14.07 16.26 -1.70
C PRO A 30 -13.73 15.84 -0.25
N GLU A 31 -12.63 16.33 0.31
CA GLU A 31 -12.26 16.08 1.71
C GLU A 31 -13.18 16.86 2.67
N GLN A 32 -13.39 18.14 2.40
CA GLN A 32 -14.32 18.99 3.15
C GLN A 32 -15.77 18.47 3.05
N VAL A 33 -16.16 17.93 1.90
CA VAL A 33 -17.45 17.24 1.73
C VAL A 33 -17.59 16.08 2.71
N ASN A 34 -16.57 15.20 2.80
CA ASN A 34 -16.63 14.05 3.70
C ASN A 34 -16.68 14.48 5.17
N GLU A 35 -15.90 15.49 5.55
CA GLU A 35 -15.91 16.07 6.90
C GLU A 35 -17.29 16.66 7.26
N ALA A 36 -17.89 17.43 6.34
CA ALA A 36 -19.22 17.99 6.53
C ALA A 36 -20.28 16.90 6.72
N ILE A 37 -20.23 15.81 5.95
CA ILE A 37 -21.15 14.68 6.11
C ILE A 37 -20.93 13.95 7.43
N GLU A 38 -19.68 13.74 7.84
CA GLU A 38 -19.36 13.11 9.12
C GLU A 38 -19.86 13.94 10.31
N TYR A 39 -19.81 15.27 10.19
CA TYR A 39 -20.34 16.20 11.18
C TYR A 39 -21.89 16.23 11.21
N LEU A 40 -22.54 16.40 10.05
CA LEU A 40 -23.99 16.54 9.95
C LEU A 40 -24.74 15.22 10.22
N LEU A 41 -24.17 14.09 9.80
CA LEU A 41 -24.77 12.76 9.90
C LEU A 41 -23.81 11.80 10.63
N PRO A 42 -23.58 11.99 11.94
CA PRO A 42 -22.61 11.19 12.69
C PRO A 42 -23.06 9.73 12.76
N SER A 43 -22.24 8.83 12.21
CA SER A 43 -22.48 7.39 12.24
C SER A 43 -21.34 6.67 12.97
N SER A 44 -21.68 5.98 14.04
CA SER A 44 -20.74 5.20 14.87
C SER A 44 -20.48 3.78 14.34
N LEU A 45 -20.94 3.45 13.14
CA LEU A 45 -20.76 2.11 12.55
C LEU A 45 -19.27 1.82 12.31
N TYR A 46 -18.81 0.65 12.77
CA TYR A 46 -17.43 0.19 12.52
C TYR A 46 -17.15 -0.01 11.03
N ALA A 47 -18.14 -0.52 10.29
CA ALA A 47 -18.03 -0.72 8.85
C ALA A 47 -18.12 0.62 8.10
N LYS A 48 -16.97 1.15 7.66
CA LYS A 48 -16.90 2.42 6.91
C LYS A 48 -17.78 2.45 5.65
N ARG A 49 -18.02 1.29 5.01
CA ARG A 49 -18.88 1.17 3.81
C ARG A 49 -20.37 1.34 4.10
N ALA A 50 -20.80 1.17 5.35
CA ALA A 50 -22.20 1.31 5.77
C ALA A 50 -22.52 2.71 6.33
N ARG A 51 -21.52 3.60 6.39
CA ARG A 51 -21.71 4.99 6.82
C ARG A 51 -22.36 5.81 5.70
N PRO A 52 -23.02 6.93 6.03
CA PRO A 52 -23.47 7.90 5.03
C PRO A 52 -22.29 8.38 4.17
N VAL A 53 -22.48 8.39 2.85
CA VAL A 53 -21.44 8.78 1.89
C VAL A 53 -22.07 9.70 0.85
N PHE A 54 -21.45 10.84 0.60
CA PHE A 54 -21.83 11.77 -0.46
C PHE A 54 -20.66 11.90 -1.43
N LYS A 55 -20.73 11.19 -2.56
CA LYS A 55 -19.66 11.11 -3.57
C LYS A 55 -20.23 11.26 -4.97
N GLU A 56 -19.35 11.56 -5.91
CA GLU A 56 -19.71 11.61 -7.33
C GLU A 56 -20.33 10.29 -7.79
N PRO A 57 -21.39 10.33 -8.63
CA PRO A 57 -22.11 9.14 -9.08
C PRO A 57 -21.20 8.07 -9.72
N HIS A 58 -20.17 8.47 -10.46
CA HIS A 58 -19.22 7.54 -11.09
C HIS A 58 -18.42 6.69 -10.10
N LEU A 59 -18.26 7.15 -8.85
CA LEU A 59 -17.56 6.41 -7.80
C LEU A 59 -18.49 5.49 -6.99
N VAL A 60 -19.80 5.79 -7.00
CA VAL A 60 -20.82 5.06 -6.25
C VAL A 60 -21.42 3.95 -7.09
N PHE A 61 -21.82 4.27 -8.32
CA PHE A 61 -22.42 3.30 -9.22
C PHE A 61 -21.33 2.45 -9.90
N PRO A 62 -21.54 1.13 -10.02
CA PRO A 62 -20.61 0.29 -10.76
C PRO A 62 -20.58 0.72 -12.23
N PRO A 63 -19.41 0.68 -12.89
CA PRO A 63 -19.32 0.99 -14.31
C PRO A 63 -20.15 -0.01 -15.11
N GLN A 64 -21.07 0.48 -15.93
CA GLN A 64 -21.85 -0.36 -16.83
C GLN A 64 -21.20 -0.36 -18.22
N LYS A 65 -21.26 -1.51 -18.90
CA LYS A 65 -20.86 -1.55 -20.31
C LYS A 65 -21.84 -0.72 -21.13
N GLN A 66 -21.29 0.08 -22.03
CA GLN A 66 -22.08 0.78 -23.02
C GLN A 66 -22.70 -0.22 -24.00
N LEU A 67 -23.71 0.24 -24.75
CA LEU A 67 -24.27 -0.53 -25.85
C LEU A 67 -23.15 -0.89 -26.84
N GLN A 68 -22.98 -2.18 -27.12
CA GLN A 68 -21.89 -2.69 -27.96
C GLN A 68 -22.28 -2.83 -29.43
N CYS A 69 -23.51 -2.45 -29.77
CA CYS A 69 -24.04 -2.49 -31.11
C CYS A 69 -24.42 -1.08 -31.56
N ASP A 70 -24.28 -0.85 -32.86
CA ASP A 70 -24.81 0.32 -33.53
C ASP A 70 -26.36 0.27 -33.60
N VAL A 71 -26.98 1.36 -34.04
CA VAL A 71 -28.43 1.49 -34.24
C VAL A 71 -28.97 0.39 -35.16
N ASN A 72 -28.18 -0.04 -36.15
CA ASN A 72 -28.51 -1.11 -37.08
C ASN A 72 -28.32 -2.53 -36.49
N GLY A 73 -27.92 -2.64 -35.23
CA GLY A 73 -27.63 -3.93 -34.57
C GLY A 73 -26.25 -4.51 -34.91
N ARG A 74 -25.43 -3.82 -35.71
CA ARG A 74 -24.06 -4.25 -36.02
C ARG A 74 -23.15 -4.11 -34.79
N PRO A 75 -22.45 -5.16 -34.36
CA PRO A 75 -21.49 -5.03 -33.27
C PRO A 75 -20.32 -4.10 -33.61
N LEU A 76 -19.89 -3.31 -32.62
CA LEU A 76 -18.78 -2.37 -32.75
C LEU A 76 -17.41 -3.07 -32.72
N ASN A 77 -17.32 -4.20 -32.02
CA ASN A 77 -16.09 -4.94 -31.84
C ASN A 77 -16.16 -6.29 -32.56
N SER A 78 -15.09 -6.64 -33.28
CA SER A 78 -14.96 -7.95 -33.94
C SER A 78 -15.08 -9.13 -32.97
N TYR A 79 -14.66 -8.95 -31.71
CA TYR A 79 -14.76 -9.99 -30.67
C TYR A 79 -16.13 -10.09 -30.00
N PHE A 80 -17.14 -9.34 -30.44
CA PHE A 80 -18.46 -9.31 -29.80
C PHE A 80 -19.08 -10.71 -29.62
N TYR A 81 -19.01 -11.56 -30.64
CA TYR A 81 -19.59 -12.90 -30.62
C TYR A 81 -18.83 -13.91 -29.74
N THR A 82 -17.70 -13.52 -29.14
CA THR A 82 -16.96 -14.36 -28.19
C THR A 82 -17.52 -14.29 -26.77
N THR A 83 -18.56 -13.49 -26.52
CA THR A 83 -19.17 -13.17 -25.20
C THR A 83 -18.27 -12.35 -24.25
N HIS A 84 -16.96 -12.56 -24.27
CA HIS A 84 -15.95 -11.84 -23.47
C HIS A 84 -15.04 -10.99 -24.36
N GLN A 85 -15.63 -9.98 -25.00
CA GLN A 85 -14.97 -9.19 -26.04
C GLN A 85 -13.67 -8.50 -25.57
N ASN A 86 -13.66 -7.91 -24.38
CA ASN A 86 -12.52 -7.13 -23.90
C ASN A 86 -11.40 -8.06 -23.43
N PHE A 87 -11.74 -9.19 -22.80
CA PHE A 87 -10.77 -10.23 -22.45
C PHE A 87 -10.05 -10.80 -23.68
N HIS A 88 -10.81 -11.22 -24.71
CA HIS A 88 -10.22 -11.78 -25.92
C HIS A 88 -9.44 -10.75 -26.73
N LYS A 89 -9.85 -9.48 -26.70
CA LYS A 89 -9.08 -8.38 -27.27
C LYS A 89 -7.68 -8.28 -26.64
N ILE A 90 -7.59 -8.27 -25.31
CA ILE A 90 -6.30 -8.19 -24.58
C ILE A 90 -5.43 -9.42 -24.87
N MET A 91 -6.02 -10.62 -24.88
CA MET A 91 -5.30 -11.84 -25.22
C MET A 91 -4.71 -11.77 -26.63
N ASN A 92 -5.47 -11.27 -27.60
CA ASN A 92 -5.01 -11.17 -28.97
C ASN A 92 -3.94 -10.08 -29.16
N GLU A 93 -4.11 -8.91 -28.53
CA GLU A 93 -3.09 -7.86 -28.52
C GLU A 93 -1.77 -8.36 -27.93
N ALA A 94 -1.80 -9.10 -26.83
CA ALA A 94 -0.62 -9.69 -26.22
C ALA A 94 0.04 -10.74 -27.12
N ILE A 95 -0.73 -11.54 -27.87
CA ILE A 95 -0.20 -12.49 -28.85
C ILE A 95 0.48 -11.75 -30.01
N TYR A 96 -0.14 -10.70 -30.56
CA TYR A 96 0.48 -9.90 -31.61
C TYR A 96 1.80 -9.28 -31.17
N LYS A 97 1.87 -8.75 -29.94
CA LYS A 97 3.11 -8.24 -29.38
C LYS A 97 4.18 -9.32 -29.20
N LEU A 98 3.78 -10.53 -28.82
CA LEU A 98 4.69 -11.66 -28.72
C LEU A 98 5.22 -12.09 -30.09
N GLU A 99 4.39 -12.07 -31.14
CA GLU A 99 4.80 -12.35 -32.52
C GLU A 99 5.70 -11.26 -33.10
N GLU A 100 5.40 -9.99 -32.84
CA GLU A 100 6.23 -8.83 -33.23
C GLU A 100 7.65 -8.97 -32.66
N ILE A 101 7.76 -9.31 -31.38
CA ILE A 101 9.05 -9.51 -30.74
C ILE A 101 9.81 -10.72 -31.34
N LYS A 102 9.11 -11.83 -31.62
CA LYS A 102 9.73 -13.01 -32.24
C LYS A 102 10.25 -12.71 -33.64
N LEU A 103 9.46 -12.00 -34.44
CA LEU A 103 9.87 -11.58 -35.77
C LEU A 103 11.12 -10.70 -35.70
N HIS A 104 11.18 -9.77 -34.74
CA HIS A 104 12.36 -8.95 -34.53
C HIS A 104 13.59 -9.77 -34.11
N SER A 105 13.43 -10.80 -33.28
CA SER A 105 14.55 -11.71 -32.95
C SER A 105 15.02 -12.50 -34.18
N ASP A 106 14.11 -12.99 -35.01
CA ASP A 106 14.44 -13.74 -36.22
C ASP A 106 15.17 -12.84 -37.22
N GLN A 107 14.67 -11.62 -37.46
CA GLN A 107 15.32 -10.63 -38.33
C GLN A 107 16.73 -10.27 -37.83
N SER A 108 16.91 -10.12 -36.51
CA SER A 108 18.22 -9.86 -35.92
C SER A 108 19.20 -11.01 -36.18
N TYR A 109 18.72 -12.26 -36.12
CA TYR A 109 19.51 -13.45 -36.44
C TYR A 109 19.93 -13.48 -37.92
N PHE A 110 19.00 -13.25 -38.86
CA PHE A 110 19.30 -13.26 -40.29
C PHE A 110 20.26 -12.13 -40.70
N ASN A 111 20.08 -10.93 -40.15
CA ASN A 111 20.87 -9.76 -40.49
C ASN A 111 22.28 -9.77 -39.84
N ARG A 112 22.62 -10.80 -39.05
CA ARG A 112 23.87 -10.91 -38.26
C ARG A 112 24.20 -9.66 -37.45
N THR A 113 23.20 -8.84 -37.20
CA THR A 113 23.32 -7.67 -36.35
C THR A 113 23.23 -8.23 -34.95
N THR A 114 24.36 -8.31 -34.27
CA THR A 114 24.38 -8.67 -32.85
C THR A 114 23.68 -7.54 -32.11
N VAL A 115 22.35 -7.62 -32.02
CA VAL A 115 21.61 -6.90 -31.00
C VAL A 115 22.13 -7.53 -29.71
N LYS A 116 23.19 -6.94 -29.15
CA LYS A 116 23.56 -7.21 -27.77
C LYS A 116 22.25 -7.00 -27.01
N PRO A 117 21.71 -8.01 -26.33
CA PRO A 117 20.64 -7.75 -25.39
C PRO A 117 21.26 -6.71 -24.49
N THR A 118 20.77 -5.47 -24.58
CA THR A 118 21.12 -4.50 -23.56
C THR A 118 20.51 -5.14 -22.35
N LEU A 119 21.35 -5.82 -21.55
CA LEU A 119 21.03 -6.32 -20.24
C LEU A 119 20.80 -5.06 -19.37
N LYS A 120 19.79 -4.25 -19.72
CA LYS A 120 18.90 -3.79 -18.70
C LYS A 120 18.41 -5.09 -18.12
N GLU A 121 19.03 -5.49 -17.02
CA GLU A 121 18.51 -6.51 -16.13
C GLU A 121 17.09 -6.04 -15.83
N VAL A 122 16.14 -6.43 -16.69
CA VAL A 122 14.72 -6.25 -16.44
C VAL A 122 14.54 -7.16 -15.26
N HIS A 123 14.64 -6.58 -14.05
CA HIS A 123 14.53 -7.29 -12.79
C HIS A 123 13.41 -8.31 -12.96
N TYR A 124 13.80 -9.59 -12.98
CA TYR A 124 12.89 -10.67 -13.34
C TYR A 124 11.66 -10.53 -12.49
N ALA A 125 10.56 -10.24 -13.17
CA ALA A 125 9.34 -9.87 -12.51
C ALA A 125 8.92 -11.05 -11.62
N THR A 126 8.88 -10.84 -10.31
CA THR A 126 8.41 -11.89 -9.39
C THR A 126 6.95 -12.17 -9.73
N SER A 127 6.46 -13.38 -9.47
CA SER A 127 5.05 -13.73 -9.73
C SER A 127 4.01 -12.80 -9.09
N SER A 128 4.42 -11.94 -8.14
CA SER A 128 3.66 -10.85 -7.53
C SER A 128 3.44 -9.62 -8.42
N ASP A 129 4.05 -9.57 -9.60
CA ASP A 129 4.22 -8.33 -10.34
C ASP A 129 3.06 -8.02 -11.29
N PHE A 130 2.21 -9.00 -11.59
CA PHE A 130 1.03 -8.81 -12.44
C PHE A 130 -0.24 -8.61 -11.62
N MET A 131 -1.19 -7.84 -12.16
CA MET A 131 -2.43 -7.53 -11.45
C MET A 131 -3.24 -8.77 -11.05
N THR A 132 -3.94 -8.66 -9.90
CA THR A 132 -4.83 -9.71 -9.41
C THR A 132 -6.06 -9.87 -10.32
N LYS A 133 -6.71 -11.05 -10.29
CA LYS A 133 -7.96 -11.32 -11.02
C LYS A 133 -9.02 -10.25 -10.80
N ILE A 134 -9.17 -9.77 -9.56
CA ILE A 134 -10.17 -8.74 -9.20
C ILE A 134 -9.85 -7.41 -9.88
N ASN A 135 -8.59 -7.00 -9.90
CA ASN A 135 -8.18 -5.75 -10.54
C ASN A 135 -8.36 -5.84 -12.06
N LEU A 136 -8.06 -7.00 -12.65
CA LEU A 136 -8.24 -7.26 -14.07
C LEU A 136 -9.72 -7.22 -14.47
N ILE A 137 -10.62 -7.84 -13.68
CA ILE A 137 -12.07 -7.76 -13.87
C ILE A 137 -12.56 -6.31 -13.84
N LYS A 138 -12.08 -5.52 -12.87
CA LYS A 138 -12.46 -4.10 -12.74
C LYS A 138 -12.01 -3.27 -13.94
N MET A 139 -10.80 -3.51 -14.44
CA MET A 139 -10.25 -2.80 -15.59
C MET A 139 -11.00 -3.13 -16.88
N ILE A 140 -11.31 -4.40 -17.10
CA ILE A 140 -11.97 -4.90 -18.32
C ILE A 140 -13.49 -4.66 -18.27
N ASN A 141 -14.05 -4.52 -17.07
CA ASN A 141 -15.49 -4.50 -16.78
C ASN A 141 -16.22 -5.76 -17.30
N GLU A 142 -15.58 -6.92 -17.14
CA GLU A 142 -16.07 -8.24 -17.58
C GLU A 142 -15.84 -9.31 -16.51
N THR A 143 -16.77 -10.25 -16.41
CA THR A 143 -16.57 -11.46 -15.59
C THR A 143 -15.55 -12.37 -16.23
N ILE A 144 -14.65 -12.93 -15.43
CA ILE A 144 -13.56 -13.79 -15.93
C ILE A 144 -13.50 -15.06 -15.09
N SER A 145 -13.36 -16.20 -15.75
CA SER A 145 -13.17 -17.50 -15.12
C SER A 145 -11.74 -17.66 -14.59
N ASP A 146 -11.54 -18.50 -13.57
CA ASP A 146 -10.20 -18.80 -13.06
C ASP A 146 -9.30 -19.43 -14.12
N ALA A 147 -9.86 -20.23 -15.02
CA ALA A 147 -9.13 -20.83 -16.14
C ALA A 147 -8.62 -19.77 -17.12
N GLN A 148 -9.48 -18.82 -17.48
CA GLN A 148 -9.14 -17.69 -18.37
C GLN A 148 -8.05 -16.81 -17.74
N TYR A 149 -8.15 -16.52 -16.44
CA TYR A 149 -7.12 -15.77 -15.73
C TYR A 149 -5.76 -16.49 -15.74
N LYS A 150 -5.76 -17.81 -15.52
CA LYS A 150 -4.52 -18.62 -15.60
C LYS A 150 -3.90 -18.57 -17.00
N GLN A 151 -4.72 -18.67 -18.06
CA GLN A 151 -4.24 -18.57 -19.44
C GLN A 151 -3.60 -17.21 -19.74
N TRP A 152 -4.26 -16.14 -19.31
CA TRP A 152 -3.73 -14.78 -19.43
C TRP A 152 -2.41 -14.61 -18.70
N LEU A 153 -2.31 -15.14 -17.47
CA LEU A 153 -1.10 -15.05 -16.65
C LEU A 153 0.09 -15.79 -17.29
N VAL A 154 -0.16 -16.96 -17.89
CA VAL A 154 0.88 -17.70 -18.64
C VAL A 154 1.37 -16.89 -19.85
N LEU A 155 0.46 -16.26 -20.59
CA LEU A 155 0.80 -15.44 -21.74
C LEU A 155 1.65 -14.23 -21.33
N MET A 156 1.25 -13.50 -20.29
CA MET A 156 1.98 -12.32 -19.82
C MET A 156 3.35 -12.66 -19.25
N LYS A 157 3.48 -13.78 -18.52
CA LYS A 157 4.79 -14.29 -18.09
C LYS A 157 5.70 -14.58 -19.28
N ARG A 158 5.18 -15.30 -20.28
CA ARG A 158 5.93 -15.61 -21.49
C ARG A 158 6.38 -14.35 -22.24
N LEU A 159 5.57 -13.31 -22.26
CA LEU A 159 5.92 -12.02 -22.85
C LEU A 159 7.04 -11.32 -22.07
N SER A 160 6.99 -11.35 -20.73
CA SER A 160 8.01 -10.73 -19.87
C SER A 160 9.34 -11.47 -19.84
N GLU A 161 9.32 -12.81 -19.95
CA GLU A 161 10.50 -13.67 -19.96
C GLU A 161 11.27 -13.59 -21.30
N HIS A 162 10.67 -13.00 -22.34
CA HIS A 162 11.32 -12.90 -23.65
C HIS A 162 12.57 -12.00 -23.59
N PRO A 163 13.70 -12.38 -24.22
CA PRO A 163 14.94 -11.58 -24.20
C PRO A 163 14.81 -10.14 -24.71
N LEU A 164 13.84 -9.91 -25.59
CA LEU A 164 13.54 -8.61 -26.20
C LEU A 164 12.28 -7.94 -25.60
N SER A 165 11.90 -8.28 -24.36
CA SER A 165 10.70 -7.76 -23.70
C SER A 165 10.70 -6.24 -23.54
N TYR A 166 11.88 -5.60 -23.55
CA TYR A 166 12.03 -4.13 -23.51
C TYR A 166 11.31 -3.40 -24.66
N LEU A 167 11.10 -4.06 -25.81
CA LEU A 167 10.37 -3.47 -26.94
C LEU A 167 8.88 -3.31 -26.66
N VAL A 168 8.34 -4.06 -25.70
CA VAL A 168 6.92 -4.13 -25.35
C VAL A 168 6.69 -3.74 -23.88
N GLU A 169 7.67 -3.07 -23.27
CA GLU A 169 7.62 -2.70 -21.86
C GLU A 169 6.40 -1.85 -21.52
N GLU A 170 6.02 -0.89 -22.37
CA GLU A 170 4.83 -0.05 -22.18
C GLU A 170 3.55 -0.87 -22.05
N PHE A 171 3.39 -1.89 -22.90
CA PHE A 171 2.24 -2.78 -22.85
C PHE A 171 2.25 -3.63 -21.58
N ILE A 172 3.41 -4.20 -21.21
CA ILE A 172 3.55 -5.01 -19.99
C ILE A 172 3.26 -4.17 -18.74
N GLN A 173 3.75 -2.93 -18.70
CA GLN A 173 3.63 -2.04 -17.54
C GLN A 173 2.17 -1.70 -17.23
N ASN A 174 1.31 -1.57 -18.25
CA ASN A 174 -0.13 -1.37 -18.06
C ASN A 174 -0.79 -2.51 -17.26
N TYR A 175 -0.21 -3.71 -17.28
CA TYR A 175 -0.74 -4.86 -16.58
C TYR A 175 0.00 -5.25 -15.29
N LYS A 176 1.07 -4.54 -14.96
CA LYS A 176 1.80 -4.76 -13.72
C LYS A 176 1.03 -4.18 -12.54
N ALA A 177 1.06 -4.88 -11.42
CA ALA A 177 0.61 -4.35 -10.15
C ALA A 177 1.59 -3.25 -9.71
N GLN A 178 1.09 -2.07 -9.36
CA GLN A 178 1.91 -1.09 -8.65
C GLN A 178 2.23 -1.67 -7.27
N ILE A 179 3.45 -2.17 -7.10
CA ILE A 179 3.93 -2.62 -5.79
C ILE A 179 4.34 -1.36 -5.04
N CYS A 180 3.39 -0.75 -4.33
CA CYS A 180 3.71 0.16 -3.24
C CYS A 180 4.14 -0.71 -2.06
N GLY A 181 5.39 -1.17 -2.07
CA GLY A 181 5.97 -1.78 -0.89
C GLY A 181 5.96 -0.74 0.24
N PRO A 182 5.56 -1.09 1.47
CA PRO A 182 5.84 -0.22 2.59
C PRO A 182 7.36 -0.18 2.73
N THR A 183 8.01 0.86 2.20
CA THR A 183 9.30 1.28 2.72
C THR A 183 8.98 1.66 4.15
N SER A 184 9.17 0.72 5.08
CA SER A 184 9.09 1.01 6.49
C SER A 184 10.32 1.85 6.79
N GLU A 185 10.20 3.15 6.52
CA GLU A 185 11.06 4.14 7.12
C GLU A 185 10.81 4.03 8.63
N ILE A 186 11.67 3.26 9.29
CA ILE A 186 11.73 3.24 10.74
C ILE A 186 12.09 4.67 11.12
N LYS A 187 11.08 5.46 11.53
CA LYS A 187 11.29 6.81 12.06
C LYS A 187 12.09 6.68 13.34
N LEU A 188 13.40 6.89 13.24
CA LEU A 188 14.28 6.92 14.40
C LEU A 188 13.94 8.17 15.23
N PRO A 189 13.82 8.05 16.56
CA PRO A 189 13.57 9.20 17.41
C PRO A 189 14.71 10.22 17.31
N GLU A 190 14.36 11.50 17.21
CA GLU A 190 15.35 12.58 17.12
C GLU A 190 16.03 12.81 18.47
N PRO A 191 17.37 12.95 18.51
CA PRO A 191 18.08 13.27 19.74
C PRO A 191 17.82 14.72 20.15
N PHE A 192 17.54 14.95 21.44
CA PHE A 192 17.34 16.29 22.00
C PHE A 192 18.27 16.53 23.20
N MET A 193 18.43 17.80 23.59
CA MET A 193 19.24 18.18 24.76
C MET A 193 18.35 18.21 26.00
N ASP A 194 18.74 17.49 27.04
CA ASP A 194 18.05 17.53 28.32
C ASP A 194 18.30 18.86 29.04
N SER A 195 17.22 19.52 29.46
CA SER A 195 17.24 20.83 30.14
C SER A 195 17.96 20.83 31.48
N VAL A 196 17.98 19.69 32.19
CA VAL A 196 18.54 19.59 33.54
C VAL A 196 20.01 19.18 33.50
N THR A 197 20.33 18.17 32.70
CA THR A 197 21.68 17.59 32.65
C THR A 197 22.56 18.16 31.53
N ASN A 198 21.97 18.91 30.60
CA ASN A 198 22.61 19.45 29.40
C ASN A 198 23.34 18.37 28.57
N ARG A 199 22.81 17.14 28.59
CA ARG A 199 23.33 15.99 27.83
C ARG A 199 22.42 15.68 26.64
N LYS A 200 23.01 15.14 25.58
CA LYS A 200 22.26 14.61 24.44
C LYS A 200 21.51 13.36 24.89
N CYS A 201 20.20 13.34 24.69
CA CYS A 201 19.37 12.21 25.04
C CYS A 201 18.44 11.81 23.90
N VAL A 202 18.04 10.53 23.90
CA VAL A 202 17.07 9.96 22.97
C VAL A 202 16.02 9.24 23.78
N GLN A 203 14.75 9.54 23.52
CA GLN A 203 13.62 8.87 24.16
C GLN A 203 12.93 7.93 23.19
N ALA A 204 12.62 6.73 23.68
CA ALA A 204 11.89 5.72 22.93
C ALA A 204 10.89 4.99 23.82
N PHE A 205 9.82 4.49 23.21
CA PHE A 205 8.75 3.74 23.88
C PHE A 205 8.75 2.29 23.40
N GLY A 206 8.58 1.36 24.35
CA GLY A 206 8.44 -0.06 24.10
C GLY A 206 7.22 -0.63 24.80
N GLN A 207 6.51 -1.54 24.13
CA GLN A 207 5.41 -2.29 24.72
C GLN A 207 5.65 -3.78 24.57
N LYS A 208 5.53 -4.53 25.67
CA LYS A 208 5.50 -6.00 25.67
C LYS A 208 4.30 -6.46 26.48
N LYS A 209 3.36 -7.15 25.83
CA LYS A 209 2.07 -7.54 26.43
C LYS A 209 1.37 -6.29 26.99
N ASN A 210 1.16 -6.24 28.31
CA ASN A 210 0.47 -5.16 29.02
C ASN A 210 1.44 -4.16 29.66
N SER A 211 2.76 -4.40 29.55
CA SER A 211 3.80 -3.54 30.13
C SER A 211 4.26 -2.52 29.10
N LEU A 212 4.28 -1.26 29.53
CA LEU A 212 4.80 -0.12 28.78
C LEU A 212 6.07 0.38 29.47
N ALA A 213 7.11 0.59 28.66
CA ALA A 213 8.39 1.11 29.10
C ALA A 213 8.76 2.34 28.26
N GLU A 214 9.15 3.39 28.94
CA GLU A 214 9.80 4.56 28.38
C GLU A 214 11.29 4.47 28.71
N VAL A 215 12.13 4.58 27.69
CA VAL A 215 13.58 4.48 27.84
C VAL A 215 14.20 5.78 27.36
N THR A 216 14.94 6.43 28.24
CA THR A 216 15.78 7.59 27.93
C THR A 216 17.24 7.15 27.91
N LEU A 217 17.89 7.32 26.76
CA LEU A 217 19.31 7.05 26.58
C LEU A 217 20.08 8.36 26.59
N TYR A 218 21.06 8.48 27.47
CA TYR A 218 21.93 9.65 27.56
C TYR A 218 23.31 9.35 26.96
N MET A 219 23.84 10.31 26.21
CA MET A 219 25.14 10.25 25.54
C MET A 219 25.95 11.53 25.83
N PRO A 220 27.21 11.45 26.28
CA PRO A 220 27.94 10.23 26.70
C PRO A 220 27.50 9.73 28.09
N GLY A 221 27.70 8.45 28.38
CA GLY A 221 27.39 7.85 29.68
C GLY A 221 28.39 6.81 30.16
N THR A 222 28.24 6.39 31.41
CA THR A 222 29.16 5.53 32.19
C THR A 222 28.80 4.05 32.20
N GLY A 223 27.71 3.64 31.53
CA GLY A 223 27.17 2.29 31.62
C GLY A 223 26.21 2.07 32.80
N ASP A 224 25.72 3.14 33.42
CA ASP A 224 24.79 3.05 34.54
C ASP A 224 23.34 2.82 34.07
N PHE A 225 22.68 1.87 34.73
CA PHE A 225 21.30 1.48 34.47
C PHE A 225 20.42 1.79 35.68
N THR A 226 19.43 2.64 35.45
CA THR A 226 18.44 3.00 36.48
C THR A 226 17.05 2.65 35.95
N VAL A 227 16.28 1.93 36.76
CA VAL A 227 14.90 1.54 36.44
C VAL A 227 14.02 2.12 37.54
N ASN A 228 13.03 2.96 37.21
CA ASN A 228 12.14 3.60 38.18
C ASN A 228 12.85 4.27 39.37
N GLY A 229 14.06 4.79 39.16
CA GLY A 229 14.88 5.40 40.22
C GLY A 229 15.69 4.43 41.10
N ALA A 230 15.57 3.12 40.91
CA ALA A 230 16.36 2.11 41.61
C ALA A 230 17.38 1.42 40.70
N ARG A 231 18.32 0.67 41.28
CA ARG A 231 19.37 -0.03 40.52
C ARG A 231 18.78 -1.24 39.79
N LEU A 232 19.35 -1.56 38.62
CA LEU A 232 18.90 -2.68 37.79
C LEU A 232 18.81 -4.02 38.56
N LEU A 233 19.78 -4.31 39.43
CA LEU A 233 19.85 -5.54 40.23
C LEU A 233 18.72 -5.66 41.27
N GLU A 234 18.21 -4.54 41.76
CA GLU A 234 17.16 -4.52 42.78
C GLU A 234 15.79 -4.83 42.18
N ILE A 235 15.54 -4.34 40.96
CA ILE A 235 14.26 -4.54 40.27
C ILE A 235 14.21 -5.85 39.49
N PHE A 236 15.33 -6.28 38.89
CA PHE A 236 15.42 -7.51 38.12
C PHE A 236 16.46 -8.47 38.70
N PRO A 237 16.12 -9.25 39.75
CA PRO A 237 17.05 -10.19 40.37
C PRO A 237 17.41 -11.36 39.42
N GLU A 238 16.43 -11.83 38.64
CA GLU A 238 16.62 -12.93 37.70
C GLU A 238 17.59 -12.56 36.56
N LEU A 239 18.47 -13.50 36.21
CA LEU A 239 19.50 -13.28 35.18
C LEU A 239 18.89 -13.07 33.79
N GLY A 240 17.89 -13.87 33.40
CA GLY A 240 17.30 -13.81 32.06
C GLY A 240 16.64 -12.46 31.74
N ASN A 241 16.11 -11.76 32.74
CA ASN A 241 15.53 -10.42 32.56
C ASN A 241 16.63 -9.38 32.29
N ARG A 242 17.79 -9.53 32.95
CA ARG A 242 18.95 -8.65 32.73
C ARG A 242 19.58 -8.89 31.36
N GLU A 243 19.71 -10.14 30.94
CA GLU A 243 20.22 -10.49 29.61
C GLU A 243 19.41 -9.83 28.49
N GLN A 244 18.07 -9.81 28.60
CA GLN A 244 17.20 -9.15 27.62
C GLN A 244 17.45 -7.63 27.51
N ILE A 245 17.79 -6.96 28.62
CA ILE A 245 18.07 -5.51 28.62
C ILE A 245 19.46 -5.24 28.03
N VAL A 246 20.43 -6.11 28.29
CA VAL A 246 21.81 -5.96 27.81
C VAL A 246 21.94 -6.33 26.33
N PHE A 247 21.14 -7.26 25.84
CA PHE A 247 21.26 -7.83 24.50
C PHE A 247 21.36 -6.80 23.35
N PRO A 248 20.49 -5.76 23.25
CA PRO A 248 20.60 -4.76 22.19
C PRO A 248 21.89 -3.91 22.27
N LEU A 249 22.38 -3.67 23.48
CA LEU A 249 23.60 -2.89 23.72
C LEU A 249 24.86 -3.69 23.42
N GLN A 250 24.83 -5.00 23.67
CA GLN A 250 25.88 -5.93 23.29
C GLN A 250 25.97 -6.03 21.76
N GLN A 251 24.84 -6.15 21.06
CA GLN A 251 24.81 -6.22 19.59
C GLN A 251 25.39 -4.95 18.93
N THR A 252 25.26 -3.80 19.60
CA THR A 252 25.75 -2.50 19.10
C THR A 252 27.13 -2.11 19.65
N SER A 253 27.73 -2.93 20.52
CA SER A 253 29.01 -2.66 21.20
C SER A 253 29.06 -1.33 21.99
N LYS A 254 27.91 -0.85 22.51
CA LYS A 254 27.82 0.45 23.21
C LYS A 254 27.63 0.36 24.73
N PHE A 255 27.87 -0.81 25.32
CA PHE A 255 27.55 -1.11 26.72
C PHE A 255 28.14 -0.12 27.75
N LEU A 256 29.38 0.35 27.56
CA LEU A 256 30.08 1.22 28.52
C LEU A 256 29.97 2.73 28.24
N ASN A 257 29.33 3.12 27.13
CA ASN A 257 29.35 4.50 26.64
C ASN A 257 28.00 5.24 26.77
N ILE A 258 27.00 4.59 27.36
CA ILE A 258 25.62 5.08 27.44
C ILE A 258 25.15 5.03 28.90
N LEU A 259 24.37 6.01 29.33
CA LEU A 259 23.63 5.96 30.59
C LEU A 259 22.16 5.75 30.23
N LEU A 260 21.56 4.72 30.81
CA LEU A 260 20.24 4.26 30.43
C LEU A 260 19.28 4.41 31.62
N TRP A 261 18.25 5.22 31.41
CA TRP A 261 17.16 5.42 32.37
C TRP A 261 15.87 4.83 31.81
N ILE A 262 15.29 3.88 32.54
CA ILE A 262 14.02 3.22 32.18
C ILE A 262 12.97 3.63 33.19
N ALA A 263 11.86 4.17 32.68
CA ALA A 263 10.63 4.32 33.43
C ALA A 263 9.60 3.31 32.93
N PHE A 264 9.13 2.44 33.82
CA PHE A 264 7.95 1.61 33.56
C PHE A 264 6.70 2.34 34.03
N LEU A 265 5.90 2.81 33.09
CA LEU A 265 4.67 3.58 33.34
C LEU A 265 3.50 2.71 33.85
N LYS A 266 3.55 1.39 33.63
CA LYS A 266 2.51 0.48 34.12
C LYS A 266 3.12 -0.81 34.63
N ILE A 267 3.46 -0.81 35.91
CA ILE A 267 3.70 -2.03 36.68
C ILE A 267 2.39 -2.31 37.44
N GLN A 268 1.42 -2.98 36.81
CA GLN A 268 0.40 -3.69 37.58
C GLN A 268 1.05 -4.97 38.12
N VAL A 269 1.93 -4.79 39.11
CA VAL A 269 2.34 -5.87 39.99
C VAL A 269 1.16 -6.08 40.94
N LEU A 270 0.23 -6.92 40.52
CA LEU A 270 -0.62 -7.65 41.46
C LEU A 270 0.26 -8.71 42.12
N TYR A 271 1.10 -8.30 43.07
CA TYR A 271 1.49 -9.19 44.17
C TYR A 271 0.25 -9.36 45.05
N ASN A 272 -0.65 -10.25 44.64
CA ASN A 272 -1.67 -10.82 45.52
C ASN A 272 -1.82 -12.29 45.15
N ARG A 273 -0.83 -13.10 45.57
CA ARG A 273 -1.09 -14.49 45.88
C ARG A 273 -1.27 -14.60 47.39
N ILE A 274 -2.55 -14.52 47.73
CA ILE A 274 -3.20 -15.07 48.92
C ILE A 274 -2.55 -16.41 49.28
N ILE A 275 -2.07 -16.51 50.51
CA ILE A 275 -2.39 -17.62 51.42
C ILE A 275 -2.97 -16.97 52.67
#